data_AF-A0A9N9KGD3-F1
#
_entry.id   AF-A0A9N9KGD3-F1
#
_cell.length_a   1.000
_cell.length_b   1.000
_cell.length_c   1.000
_cell.angle_alpha   90.00
_cell.angle_beta   90.00
_cell.angle_gamma   90.00
#
_symmetry.space_group_name_H-M   'P 1'
#
loop_
_entity.id
_entity.type
_entity.pdbx_description
1 polymer ?
#
loop_
_entity_poly.entity_id
_entity_poly.type
_entity_poly.pdbx_seq_one_letter_code
_entity_poly.pdbx_strand_id
1 'polypeptide(L)'
;MPWRCWYMPVWNWDEINICRKMLYKHLEKEKVSKLFHKWGGIPRFVLEKANDQTQQDKLLDAIARCDEKIFTYIEESESGDHKLIHINTNVLIEENNIELKNSDPYTQKVLKFASDYIGERVTIKLEKTIKSRLNNEIKLSLSCGKSNQFLGNCFEQIAQRMLRGGGEFNVRSLDSDQLGTIKLNRQNEILIFSAVDAINNGEYCQPNNKNFPSIDSIIAPNMLFQMTTTREHNIKMIGLIKLYSKLSKTGNIDLFFVVPAILYNGYKKQKFINGTNGMPNWIRNQ
;
A
#
# COMPACT_ATOMS: atom_id res chain seq x y z
N MET A 1 -0.17 -9.78 39.34
CA MET A 1 -0.95 -9.48 38.12
C MET A 1 0.03 -9.11 37.03
N PRO A 2 -0.05 -9.67 35.81
CA PRO A 2 0.78 -9.19 34.71
C PRO A 2 0.33 -7.79 34.29
N TRP A 3 1.29 -6.88 34.09
CA TRP A 3 1.02 -5.51 33.65
C TRP A 3 0.40 -5.51 32.25
N ARG A 4 -0.73 -4.82 32.12
CA ARG A 4 -1.39 -4.66 30.83
C ARG A 4 -0.81 -3.43 30.13
N CYS A 5 -0.10 -3.64 29.01
CA CYS A 5 0.41 -2.55 28.19
C CYS A 5 -0.65 -2.09 27.20
N TRP A 6 -0.78 -0.77 27.07
CA TRP A 6 -1.65 -0.11 26.10
C TRP A 6 -0.78 0.75 25.19
N TYR A 7 -1.07 0.72 23.89
CA TYR A 7 -0.34 1.47 22.88
C TYR A 7 -1.17 2.65 22.40
N MET A 8 -0.55 3.82 22.31
CA MET A 8 -1.20 5.01 21.77
C MET A 8 -0.88 5.15 20.28
N PRO A 9 -1.87 5.08 19.38
CA PRO A 9 -1.64 5.38 17.97
C PRO A 9 -1.40 6.87 17.77
N VAL A 10 -0.87 7.23 16.60
CA VAL A 10 -0.87 8.62 16.14
C VAL A 10 -2.27 9.09 15.81
N TRP A 11 -2.46 10.40 15.70
CA TRP A 11 -3.78 10.99 15.47
C TRP A 11 -4.24 10.79 14.02
N ASN A 12 -5.54 10.59 13.84
CA ASN A 12 -6.16 10.63 12.52
C ASN A 12 -6.37 12.08 12.04
N TRP A 13 -6.81 12.21 10.78
CA TRP A 13 -7.02 13.53 10.18
C TRP A 13 -8.08 14.37 10.89
N ASP A 14 -9.16 13.74 11.37
CA ASP A 14 -10.24 14.45 12.05
C ASP A 14 -9.79 15.01 13.38
N GLU A 15 -9.05 14.23 14.17
CA GLU A 15 -8.43 14.69 15.43
C GLU A 15 -7.49 15.88 15.20
N ILE A 16 -6.63 15.80 14.17
CA ILE A 16 -5.73 16.89 13.78
C ILE A 16 -6.51 18.14 13.37
N ASN A 17 -7.55 17.99 12.53
CA ASN A 17 -8.31 19.11 12.01
C ASN A 17 -9.23 19.74 13.07
N ILE A 18 -9.77 18.96 14.00
CA ILE A 18 -10.50 19.46 15.19
C ILE A 18 -9.56 20.30 16.04
N CYS A 19 -8.39 19.76 16.39
CA CYS A 19 -7.40 20.49 17.19
C CYS A 19 -6.92 21.76 16.49
N ARG A 20 -6.70 21.72 15.17
CA ARG A 20 -6.40 22.91 14.37
C ARG A 20 -7.47 23.99 14.51
N LYS A 21 -8.75 23.63 14.36
CA LYS A 21 -9.87 24.58 14.48
C LYS A 21 -9.99 25.18 15.90
N MET A 22 -9.62 24.43 16.92
CA MET A 22 -9.75 24.88 18.32
C MET A 22 -8.54 25.69 18.78
N LEU A 23 -7.32 25.18 18.59
CA LEU A 23 -6.10 25.67 19.21
C LEU A 23 -5.13 26.33 18.23
N TYR A 24 -5.15 25.95 16.95
CA TYR A 24 -4.24 26.45 15.92
C TYR A 24 -4.98 27.17 14.78
N LYS A 25 -5.92 28.06 15.13
CA LYS A 25 -6.80 28.78 14.18
C LYS A 25 -6.04 29.58 13.12
N HIS A 26 -4.83 30.03 13.46
CA HIS A 26 -3.94 30.75 12.56
C HIS A 26 -3.34 29.86 11.45
N LEU A 27 -3.43 28.53 11.56
CA LEU A 27 -2.98 27.61 10.54
C LEU A 27 -4.08 27.31 9.52
N GLU A 28 -3.76 27.53 8.26
CA GLU A 28 -4.62 27.17 7.15
C GLU A 28 -4.80 25.65 7.06
N LYS A 29 -6.04 25.22 6.78
CA LYS A 29 -6.39 23.78 6.67
C LYS A 29 -5.55 23.08 5.59
N GLU A 30 -5.33 23.74 4.46
CA GLU A 30 -4.58 23.17 3.33
C GLU A 30 -3.12 22.88 3.71
N LYS A 31 -2.45 23.84 4.38
CA LYS A 31 -1.08 23.65 4.87
C LYS A 31 -0.98 22.47 5.84
N VAL A 32 -1.88 22.41 6.82
CA VAL A 32 -1.93 21.31 7.80
C VAL A 32 -2.20 19.97 7.10
N SER A 33 -3.05 19.96 6.08
CA SER A 33 -3.32 18.76 5.27
C SER A 33 -2.07 18.28 4.54
N LYS A 34 -1.32 19.17 3.89
CA LYS A 34 -0.04 18.82 3.22
C LYS A 34 0.96 18.25 4.22
N LEU A 35 1.07 18.84 5.41
CA LEU A 35 1.94 18.35 6.47
C LEU A 35 1.49 16.98 7.01
N PHE A 36 0.19 16.75 7.18
CA PHE A 36 -0.35 15.45 7.58
C PHE A 36 -0.03 14.36 6.55
N HIS A 37 -0.16 14.64 5.24
CA HIS A 37 0.23 13.67 4.21
C HIS A 37 1.74 13.38 4.21
N LYS A 38 2.56 14.34 4.63
CA LYS A 38 4.02 14.20 4.69
C LYS A 38 4.49 13.46 5.95
N TRP A 39 4.01 13.87 7.12
CA TRP A 39 4.46 13.41 8.44
C TRP A 39 3.57 12.36 9.07
N GLY A 40 2.36 12.14 8.55
CA GLY A 40 1.30 11.40 9.21
C GLY A 40 0.70 12.13 10.41
N GLY A 41 0.20 11.37 11.37
CA GLY A 41 -0.60 11.84 12.49
C GLY A 41 0.12 12.46 13.69
N ILE A 42 1.33 13.01 13.55
CA ILE A 42 2.07 13.59 14.68
C ILE A 42 1.69 15.08 14.87
N PRO A 43 0.93 15.45 15.92
CA PRO A 43 0.47 16.84 16.08
C PRO A 43 1.61 17.84 16.22
N ARG A 44 2.75 17.43 16.81
CA ARG A 44 3.93 18.29 16.96
C ARG A 44 4.43 18.83 15.61
N PHE A 45 4.55 17.98 14.59
CA PHE A 45 5.08 18.40 13.29
C PHE A 45 4.01 18.99 12.37
N VAL A 46 2.76 18.55 12.54
CA VAL A 46 1.62 18.95 11.70
C VAL A 46 0.94 20.24 12.18
N LEU A 47 1.02 20.54 13.47
CA LEU A 47 0.40 21.73 14.10
C LEU A 47 1.45 22.62 14.75
N GLU A 48 2.07 22.17 15.85
CA GLU A 48 2.93 23.01 16.69
C GLU A 48 4.14 23.59 15.93
N LYS A 49 4.77 22.77 15.08
CA LYS A 49 5.94 23.14 14.27
C LYS A 49 5.61 23.34 12.79
N ALA A 50 4.34 23.59 12.46
CA ALA A 50 3.90 23.70 11.06
C ALA A 50 4.60 24.82 10.27
N ASN A 51 5.02 25.89 10.96
CA ASN A 51 5.71 27.04 10.38
C ASN A 51 7.23 27.05 10.62
N ASP A 52 7.77 26.04 11.29
CA ASP A 52 9.20 25.96 11.64
C ASP A 52 9.95 25.10 10.63
N GLN A 53 10.57 25.73 9.64
CA GLN A 53 11.25 25.04 8.54
C GLN A 53 12.38 24.12 9.03
N THR A 54 13.14 24.54 10.05
CA THR A 54 14.21 23.72 10.64
C THR A 54 13.66 22.42 11.23
N GLN A 55 12.47 22.44 11.82
CA GLN A 55 11.81 21.21 12.30
C GLN A 55 11.25 20.39 11.14
N GLN A 56 10.78 21.05 10.06
CA GLN A 56 10.29 20.37 8.86
C GLN A 56 11.40 19.60 8.13
N ASP A 57 12.63 20.12 8.16
CA ASP A 57 13.79 19.51 7.50
C ASP A 57 14.30 18.26 8.22
N LYS A 58 13.99 18.11 9.52
CA LYS A 58 14.31 16.88 10.29
C LYS A 58 13.73 15.60 9.68
N LEU A 59 12.65 15.69 8.89
CA LEU A 59 12.15 14.51 8.17
C LEU A 59 13.12 14.08 7.07
N LEU A 60 13.64 15.05 6.31
CA LEU A 60 14.60 14.77 5.25
C LEU A 60 15.89 14.19 5.85
N ASP A 61 16.35 14.72 6.98
CA ASP A 61 17.50 14.17 7.71
C ASP A 61 17.26 12.76 8.22
N ALA A 62 16.05 12.46 8.72
CA ALA A 62 15.68 11.11 9.14
C ALA A 62 15.69 10.13 7.96
N ILE A 63 15.11 10.52 6.82
CA ILE A 63 15.16 9.73 5.58
C ILE A 63 16.62 9.56 5.12
N ALA A 64 17.43 10.61 5.19
CA ALA A 64 18.84 10.59 4.79
C ALA A 64 19.73 9.72 5.71
N ARG A 65 19.37 9.57 6.99
CA ARG A 65 20.06 8.66 7.93
C ARG A 65 19.50 7.25 7.94
N CYS A 66 18.30 7.02 7.41
CA CYS A 66 17.67 5.71 7.38
C CYS A 66 18.54 4.68 6.66
N ASP A 67 18.81 3.55 7.32
CA ASP A 67 19.52 2.40 6.77
C ASP A 67 18.61 1.16 6.79
N GLU A 68 19.18 0.00 6.47
CA GLU A 68 18.46 -1.27 6.43
C GLU A 68 17.97 -1.79 7.80
N LYS A 69 18.37 -1.18 8.91
CA LYS A 69 17.83 -1.53 10.23
C LYS A 69 16.36 -1.17 10.34
N ILE A 70 15.84 -0.33 9.46
CA ILE A 70 14.41 -0.03 9.40
C ILE A 70 13.54 -1.28 9.20
N PHE A 71 14.06 -2.30 8.49
CA PHE A 71 13.37 -3.58 8.31
C PHE A 71 13.28 -4.36 9.63
N THR A 72 14.36 -4.40 10.43
CA THR A 72 14.37 -5.10 11.72
C THR A 72 13.48 -4.44 12.76
N TYR A 73 13.38 -3.10 12.75
CA TYR A 73 12.51 -2.38 13.69
C TYR A 73 11.04 -2.68 13.48
N ILE A 74 10.62 -2.94 12.24
CA ILE A 74 9.22 -3.19 11.92
C ILE A 74 8.82 -4.64 12.26
N GLU A 75 9.81 -5.55 12.31
CA GLU A 75 9.61 -6.97 12.56
C GLU A 75 9.67 -7.35 14.06
N GLU A 76 10.62 -6.83 14.84
CA GLU A 76 10.96 -7.46 16.14
C GLU A 76 10.94 -6.58 17.39
N SER A 77 11.28 -5.28 17.38
CA SER A 77 11.29 -4.52 18.64
C SER A 77 11.53 -3.00 18.53
N GLU A 78 11.25 -2.37 19.66
CA GLU A 78 11.14 -0.96 20.03
C GLU A 78 12.38 -0.11 19.71
N SER A 79 12.22 0.80 18.74
CA SER A 79 12.93 2.09 18.58
C SER A 79 13.25 2.34 17.09
N GLY A 80 12.19 2.49 16.30
CA GLY A 80 12.32 3.16 15.00
C GLY A 80 12.34 4.68 15.21
N ASP A 81 12.97 5.44 14.30
CA ASP A 81 12.81 6.90 14.31
C ASP A 81 11.31 7.20 14.14
N HIS A 82 10.67 7.74 15.19
CA HIS A 82 9.23 8.02 15.22
C HIS A 82 8.77 8.97 14.11
N LYS A 83 9.71 9.63 13.43
CA LYS A 83 9.44 10.45 12.24
C LYS A 83 9.19 9.62 10.99
N LEU A 84 9.70 8.38 10.96
CA LEU A 84 9.62 7.48 9.82
C LEU A 84 8.60 6.36 10.03
N ILE A 85 8.42 5.92 11.27
CA ILE A 85 7.56 4.80 11.63
C ILE A 85 6.57 5.24 12.71
N HIS A 86 5.30 4.91 12.52
CA HIS A 86 4.24 5.11 13.49
C HIS A 86 3.74 3.79 14.07
N ILE A 87 3.24 3.89 15.30
CA ILE A 87 2.50 2.82 15.95
C ILE A 87 1.06 2.88 15.46
N ASN A 88 0.61 1.78 14.90
CA ASN A 88 -0.79 1.48 14.65
C ASN A 88 -1.25 0.42 15.64
N THR A 89 -2.49 0.50 16.09
CA THR A 89 -3.04 -0.43 17.08
C THR A 89 -4.29 -1.11 16.56
N ASN A 90 -4.73 -2.15 17.26
CA ASN A 90 -5.99 -2.85 17.02
C ASN A 90 -7.21 -2.02 17.45
N VAL A 91 -7.28 -0.74 17.06
CA VAL A 91 -8.51 0.05 17.25
C VAL A 91 -9.63 -0.62 16.46
N LEU A 92 -10.80 -0.74 17.07
CA LEU A 92 -12.03 -1.17 16.41
C LEU A 92 -12.40 -0.11 15.36
N ILE A 93 -11.83 -0.20 14.16
CA ILE A 93 -12.30 0.56 13.01
C ILE A 93 -13.61 -0.14 12.61
N GLU A 94 -14.73 0.59 12.63
CA GLU A 94 -16.05 0.09 12.22
C GLU A 94 -16.09 -0.43 10.76
N GLU A 95 -15.01 -0.24 10.01
CA GLU A 95 -14.86 -0.73 8.65
C GLU A 95 -14.15 -2.10 8.58
N ASN A 96 -14.98 -3.15 8.64
CA ASN A 96 -14.83 -4.43 7.93
C ASN A 96 -13.60 -5.33 8.14
N ASN A 97 -12.84 -5.24 9.23
CA ASN A 97 -11.82 -6.25 9.55
C ASN A 97 -12.34 -7.29 10.55
N ILE A 98 -12.76 -8.44 10.00
CA ILE A 98 -13.45 -9.55 10.68
C ILE A 98 -12.56 -10.31 11.69
N GLU A 99 -11.23 -10.11 11.71
CA GLU A 99 -10.33 -10.96 12.52
C GLU A 99 -9.90 -10.40 13.88
N LEU A 100 -10.11 -9.11 14.20
CA LEU A 100 -9.60 -8.51 15.45
C LEU A 100 -10.63 -8.42 16.60
N LYS A 101 -11.83 -8.95 16.42
CA LYS A 101 -12.95 -8.86 17.39
C LYS A 101 -12.69 -9.50 18.76
N ASN A 102 -11.62 -10.28 18.93
CA ASN A 102 -11.34 -11.00 20.18
C ASN A 102 -10.23 -10.37 21.04
N SER A 103 -9.77 -9.15 20.71
CA SER A 103 -8.71 -8.47 21.46
C SER A 103 -9.16 -7.11 21.96
N ASP A 104 -8.85 -6.80 23.22
CA ASP A 104 -9.13 -5.47 23.78
C ASP A 104 -8.38 -4.41 22.96
N PRO A 105 -9.03 -3.28 22.62
CA PRO A 105 -8.42 -2.27 21.78
C PRO A 105 -7.15 -1.71 22.41
N TYR A 106 -6.21 -1.25 21.58
CA TYR A 106 -4.92 -0.69 22.02
C TYR A 106 -3.99 -1.68 22.74
N THR A 107 -4.29 -2.98 22.77
CA THR A 107 -3.40 -3.99 23.40
C THR A 107 -2.41 -4.59 22.42
N GLN A 108 -2.58 -4.37 21.12
CA GLN A 108 -1.66 -4.82 20.08
C GLN A 108 -1.08 -3.62 19.31
N LYS A 109 0.18 -3.73 18.88
CA LYS A 109 0.84 -2.75 18.02
C LYS A 109 1.35 -3.39 16.73
N VAL A 110 1.26 -2.64 15.65
CA VAL A 110 1.94 -2.88 14.37
C VAL A 110 2.65 -1.60 13.99
N LEU A 111 3.92 -1.72 13.61
CA LEU A 111 4.70 -0.59 13.14
C LEU A 111 4.50 -0.43 11.63
N LYS A 112 4.16 0.78 11.20
CA LYS A 112 3.97 1.13 9.78
C LYS A 112 4.76 2.38 9.45
N PHE A 113 5.06 2.60 8.17
CA PHE A 113 5.56 3.90 7.75
C PHE A 113 4.61 5.01 8.20
N ALA A 114 5.20 6.11 8.63
CA ALA A 114 4.48 7.26 9.17
C ALA A 114 3.52 7.88 8.15
N SER A 115 3.88 7.84 6.87
CA SER A 115 3.05 8.24 5.73
C SER A 115 3.46 7.48 4.47
N ASP A 116 2.60 7.50 3.46
CA ASP A 116 2.93 6.93 2.15
C ASP A 116 4.10 7.68 1.48
N TYR A 117 4.19 9.00 1.69
CA TYR A 117 5.33 9.81 1.25
C TYR A 117 6.65 9.29 1.83
N ILE A 118 6.69 9.00 3.13
CA ILE A 118 7.89 8.48 3.79
C ILE A 118 8.23 7.09 3.30
N GLY A 119 7.21 6.22 3.18
CA GLY A 119 7.36 4.89 2.61
C GLY A 119 8.03 4.97 1.24
N GLU A 120 7.49 5.79 0.34
CA GLU A 120 8.03 5.94 -1.02
C GLU A 120 9.50 6.39 -1.00
N ARG A 121 9.83 7.39 -0.18
CA ARG A 121 11.19 7.95 -0.09
C ARG A 121 12.21 6.97 0.50
N VAL A 122 11.84 6.23 1.54
CA VAL A 122 12.70 5.19 2.11
C VAL A 122 12.87 4.03 1.12
N THR A 123 11.79 3.62 0.47
CA THR A 123 11.80 2.55 -0.54
C THR A 123 12.71 2.90 -1.71
N ILE A 124 12.63 4.14 -2.23
CA ILE A 124 13.56 4.66 -3.25
C ILE A 124 15.01 4.51 -2.80
N LYS A 125 15.29 4.96 -1.56
CA LYS A 125 16.66 5.01 -1.05
C LYS A 125 17.26 3.62 -0.85
N LEU A 126 16.47 2.69 -0.32
CA LEU A 126 16.92 1.35 0.05
C LEU A 126 16.58 0.31 -1.02
N GLU A 127 16.24 0.73 -2.24
CA GLU A 127 15.70 -0.14 -3.28
C GLU A 127 16.57 -1.37 -3.56
N LYS A 128 17.90 -1.21 -3.63
CA LYS A 128 18.85 -2.32 -3.82
C LYS A 128 18.79 -3.34 -2.68
N THR A 129 18.79 -2.86 -1.43
CA THR A 129 18.70 -3.72 -0.24
C THR A 129 17.33 -4.40 -0.17
N ILE A 130 16.24 -3.68 -0.43
CA ILE A 130 14.88 -4.23 -0.46
C ILE A 130 14.79 -5.35 -1.49
N LYS A 131 15.29 -5.13 -2.71
CA LYS A 131 15.35 -6.16 -3.76
C LYS A 131 16.13 -7.40 -3.29
N SER A 132 17.27 -7.21 -2.62
CA SER A 132 18.06 -8.32 -2.08
C SER A 132 17.32 -9.10 -0.98
N ARG A 133 16.71 -8.39 -0.02
CA ARG A 133 15.97 -9.03 1.09
C ARG A 133 14.71 -9.73 0.58
N LEU A 134 13.93 -9.11 -0.31
CA LEU A 134 12.80 -9.75 -0.98
C LEU A 134 13.21 -11.05 -1.67
N ASN A 135 14.31 -11.03 -2.44
CA ASN A 135 14.79 -12.24 -3.10
C ASN A 135 15.19 -13.34 -2.10
N ASN A 136 15.88 -12.98 -1.02
CA ASN A 136 16.29 -13.94 0.01
C ASN A 136 15.09 -14.50 0.79
N GLU A 137 14.18 -13.63 1.21
CA GLU A 137 12.98 -14.04 1.93
C GLU A 137 12.05 -14.86 1.06
N ILE A 138 11.85 -14.50 -0.21
CA ILE A 138 11.05 -15.34 -1.10
C ILE A 138 11.71 -16.71 -1.22
N LYS A 139 13.03 -16.79 -1.45
CA LYS A 139 13.73 -18.09 -1.45
C LYS A 139 13.48 -18.89 -0.17
N LEU A 140 13.50 -18.25 1.01
CA LEU A 140 13.24 -18.89 2.30
C LEU A 140 11.76 -19.26 2.52
N SER A 141 10.82 -18.43 2.05
CA SER A 141 9.38 -18.66 2.19
C SER A 141 8.90 -19.77 1.26
N LEU A 142 9.54 -19.95 0.09
CA LEU A 142 9.35 -21.13 -0.75
C LEU A 142 9.72 -22.43 -0.02
N SER A 143 10.57 -22.38 1.01
CA SER A 143 10.93 -23.52 1.86
C SER A 143 10.18 -23.61 3.19
N CYS A 144 9.71 -22.50 3.78
CA CYS A 144 9.18 -22.47 5.16
C CYS A 144 7.84 -21.73 5.36
N GLY A 145 7.21 -21.20 4.30
CA GLY A 145 5.80 -20.77 4.33
C GLY A 145 5.46 -19.49 5.10
N LYS A 146 6.43 -18.66 5.50
CA LYS A 146 6.16 -17.36 6.15
C LYS A 146 6.49 -16.19 5.22
N SER A 147 5.56 -15.27 5.02
CA SER A 147 5.76 -14.03 4.26
C SER A 147 5.80 -12.81 5.18
N ASN A 148 6.77 -11.93 4.99
CA ASN A 148 6.90 -10.68 5.72
C ASN A 148 5.98 -9.59 5.13
N GLN A 149 4.97 -9.17 5.91
CA GLN A 149 4.01 -8.15 5.50
C GLN A 149 4.69 -6.81 5.14
N PHE A 150 5.79 -6.48 5.80
CA PHE A 150 6.47 -5.21 5.56
C PHE A 150 7.18 -5.19 4.20
N LEU A 151 7.86 -6.29 3.85
CA LEU A 151 8.46 -6.43 2.53
C LEU A 151 7.41 -6.48 1.42
N GLY A 152 6.24 -7.06 1.69
CA GLY A 152 5.07 -6.97 0.79
C GLY A 152 4.71 -5.52 0.45
N ASN A 153 4.54 -4.67 1.48
CA ASN A 153 4.24 -3.25 1.28
C ASN A 153 5.35 -2.50 0.52
N CYS A 154 6.63 -2.83 0.77
CA CYS A 154 7.76 -2.24 0.03
C CYS A 154 7.75 -2.66 -1.44
N PHE A 155 7.42 -3.93 -1.71
CA PHE A 155 7.29 -4.45 -3.06
C PHE A 155 6.18 -3.73 -3.83
N GLU A 156 4.99 -3.58 -3.23
CA GLU A 156 3.88 -2.83 -3.81
C GLU A 156 4.31 -1.41 -4.23
N GLN A 157 5.03 -0.69 -3.37
CA GLN A 157 5.53 0.65 -3.72
C GLN A 157 6.53 0.65 -4.88
N ILE A 158 7.44 -0.34 -4.94
CA ILE A 158 8.38 -0.48 -6.06
C ILE A 158 7.61 -0.79 -7.36
N ALA A 159 6.67 -1.73 -7.30
CA ALA A 159 5.86 -2.15 -8.44
C ALA A 159 5.03 -0.98 -8.99
N GLN A 160 4.37 -0.21 -8.12
CA GLN A 160 3.63 0.99 -8.52
C GLN A 160 4.51 2.01 -9.22
N ARG A 161 5.71 2.29 -8.68
CA ARG A 161 6.67 3.21 -9.30
C ARG A 161 7.15 2.71 -10.66
N MET A 162 7.42 1.42 -10.79
CA MET A 162 7.86 0.82 -12.05
C MET A 162 6.77 0.90 -13.11
N LEU A 163 5.54 0.47 -12.81
CA LEU A 163 4.42 0.52 -13.75
C LEU A 163 4.09 1.95 -14.18
N ARG A 164 4.07 2.88 -13.22
CA ARG A 164 3.84 4.32 -13.48
C ARG A 164 4.97 4.95 -14.30
N GLY A 165 6.20 4.48 -14.13
CA GLY A 165 7.36 4.89 -14.95
C GLY A 165 7.20 4.56 -16.43
N GLY A 166 6.27 3.68 -16.79
CA GLY A 166 6.04 3.22 -18.15
C GLY A 166 7.14 2.28 -18.66
N GLY A 167 7.05 1.91 -19.92
CA GLY A 167 7.98 1.00 -20.58
C GLY A 167 7.32 -0.32 -21.00
N GLU A 168 8.14 -1.28 -21.36
CA GLU A 168 7.70 -2.61 -21.81
C GLU A 168 7.89 -3.65 -20.70
N PHE A 169 6.84 -4.42 -20.44
CA PHE A 169 6.78 -5.42 -19.39
C PHE A 169 6.43 -6.78 -19.98
N ASN A 170 7.20 -7.81 -19.61
CA ASN A 170 6.88 -9.18 -19.96
C ASN A 170 5.68 -9.67 -19.15
N VAL A 171 4.74 -10.32 -19.82
CA VAL A 171 3.54 -10.91 -19.23
C VAL A 171 3.41 -12.37 -19.64
N ARG A 172 2.76 -13.18 -18.80
CA ARG A 172 2.54 -14.60 -19.04
C ARG A 172 1.11 -14.94 -18.66
N SER A 173 0.32 -15.36 -19.65
CA SER A 173 -1.05 -15.78 -19.39
C SER A 173 -1.08 -16.92 -18.38
N LEU A 174 -1.86 -16.76 -17.30
CA LEU A 174 -2.03 -17.82 -16.30
C LEU A 174 -3.03 -18.89 -16.77
N ASP A 175 -3.71 -18.67 -17.90
CA ASP A 175 -4.65 -19.60 -18.53
C ASP A 175 -3.97 -20.48 -19.59
N SER A 176 -3.16 -19.90 -20.47
CA SER A 176 -2.56 -20.59 -21.62
C SER A 176 -1.03 -20.74 -21.54
N ASP A 177 -0.39 -20.17 -20.51
CA ASP A 177 1.07 -20.06 -20.37
C ASP A 177 1.77 -19.30 -21.51
N GLN A 178 0.99 -18.60 -22.34
CA GLN A 178 1.52 -17.81 -23.44
C GLN A 178 2.26 -16.58 -22.91
N LEU A 179 3.47 -16.38 -23.44
CA LEU A 179 4.27 -15.19 -23.18
C LEU A 179 3.82 -14.04 -24.08
N GLY A 180 3.87 -12.84 -23.54
CA GLY A 180 3.60 -11.61 -24.26
C GLY A 180 4.32 -10.42 -23.63
N THR A 181 4.01 -9.24 -24.15
CA THR A 181 4.53 -7.98 -23.65
C THR A 181 3.42 -6.95 -23.62
N ILE A 182 3.34 -6.17 -22.54
CA ILE A 182 2.50 -4.98 -22.48
C ILE A 182 3.38 -3.74 -22.49
N LYS A 183 2.89 -2.67 -23.12
CA LYS A 183 3.56 -1.38 -23.13
C LYS A 183 2.73 -0.37 -22.35
N LEU A 184 3.33 0.22 -21.34
CA LEU A 184 2.71 1.23 -20.49
C LEU A 184 3.31 2.60 -20.81
N ASN A 185 2.44 3.60 -20.87
CA ASN A 185 2.87 4.99 -21.00
C ASN A 185 3.34 5.52 -19.65
N ARG A 186 4.38 6.35 -19.67
CA ARG A 186 4.88 7.01 -18.48
C ARG A 186 3.84 8.00 -17.96
N GLN A 187 3.57 7.94 -16.67
CA GLN A 187 2.67 8.83 -15.93
C GLN A 187 3.50 9.55 -14.86
N ASN A 188 3.47 10.88 -14.83
CA ASN A 188 4.30 11.64 -13.87
C ASN A 188 3.57 11.90 -12.54
N GLU A 189 2.24 11.83 -12.54
CA GLU A 189 1.40 12.14 -11.39
C GLU A 189 0.95 10.87 -10.66
N ILE A 190 0.77 10.98 -9.35
CA ILE A 190 0.13 9.95 -8.53
C ILE A 190 -1.36 10.26 -8.49
N LEU A 191 -2.13 9.59 -9.33
CA LEU A 191 -3.58 9.75 -9.38
C LEU A 191 -4.24 8.78 -8.40
N ILE A 192 -5.04 9.32 -7.50
CA ILE A 192 -5.76 8.55 -6.47
C ILE A 192 -7.26 8.72 -6.70
N PHE A 193 -8.01 7.62 -6.66
CA PHE A 193 -9.47 7.67 -6.81
C PHE A 193 -10.18 7.14 -5.55
N SER A 194 -11.20 7.86 -5.11
CA SER A 194 -12.12 7.43 -4.04
C SER A 194 -13.44 6.87 -4.61
N ALA A 195 -13.84 7.35 -5.79
CA ALA A 195 -15.00 6.90 -6.54
C ALA A 195 -14.57 6.42 -7.92
N VAL A 196 -15.21 5.35 -8.41
CA VAL A 196 -14.87 4.72 -9.70
C VAL A 196 -15.09 5.67 -10.88
N ASP A 197 -16.06 6.58 -10.77
CA ASP A 197 -16.38 7.53 -11.84
C ASP A 197 -15.26 8.53 -12.10
N ALA A 198 -14.41 8.81 -11.09
CA ALA A 198 -13.29 9.74 -11.16
C ALA A 198 -12.07 9.20 -11.95
N ILE A 199 -12.10 7.94 -12.38
CA ILE A 199 -11.01 7.32 -13.14
C ILE A 199 -11.12 7.74 -14.61
N ASN A 200 -10.07 8.33 -15.19
CA ASN A 200 -10.03 8.59 -16.64
C ASN A 200 -9.34 7.44 -17.38
N ASN A 201 -9.67 7.29 -18.67
CA ASN A 201 -9.08 6.27 -19.51
C ASN A 201 -7.60 6.59 -19.79
N GLY A 202 -6.75 5.55 -19.75
CA GLY A 202 -5.31 5.67 -20.01
C GLY A 202 -4.48 6.21 -18.84
N GLU A 203 -5.13 6.63 -17.75
CA GLU A 203 -4.46 7.10 -16.54
C GLU A 203 -4.17 5.93 -15.58
N TYR A 204 -2.98 5.97 -14.96
CA TYR A 204 -2.62 5.03 -13.91
C TYR A 204 -3.14 5.54 -12.57
N CYS A 205 -4.15 4.88 -12.01
CA CYS A 205 -4.81 5.33 -10.79
C CYS A 205 -4.68 4.30 -9.67
N GLN A 206 -4.56 4.78 -8.44
CA GLN A 206 -4.52 3.98 -7.21
C GLN A 206 -5.79 4.22 -6.38
N PRO A 207 -6.38 3.19 -5.77
CA PRO A 207 -7.51 3.40 -4.88
C PRO A 207 -7.07 4.17 -3.62
N ASN A 208 -7.86 5.17 -3.21
CA ASN A 208 -7.61 5.92 -1.96
C ASN A 208 -7.74 5.02 -0.73
N ASN A 209 -8.65 4.04 -0.79
CA ASN A 209 -8.86 3.08 0.27
C ASN A 209 -7.96 1.85 0.02
N LYS A 210 -6.99 1.63 0.93
CA LYS A 210 -6.15 0.40 0.94
C LYS A 210 -6.96 -0.89 1.04
N ASN A 211 -8.25 -0.81 1.38
CA ASN A 211 -9.19 -1.93 1.43
C ASN A 211 -10.03 -2.08 0.15
N PHE A 212 -9.66 -1.49 -0.99
CA PHE A 212 -10.35 -1.85 -2.24
C PHE A 212 -10.09 -3.35 -2.49
N PRO A 213 -11.09 -4.24 -2.37
CA PRO A 213 -10.82 -5.62 -1.91
C PRO A 213 -10.03 -6.52 -2.87
N SER A 214 -9.63 -6.02 -4.04
CA SER A 214 -9.31 -6.86 -5.19
C SER A 214 -8.14 -6.38 -6.03
N ILE A 215 -7.78 -5.09 -5.97
CA ILE A 215 -6.79 -4.50 -6.88
C ILE A 215 -5.99 -3.41 -6.16
N ASP A 216 -4.72 -3.28 -6.54
CA ASP A 216 -3.81 -2.27 -6.00
C ASP A 216 -3.69 -1.06 -6.93
N SER A 217 -4.01 -1.24 -8.21
CA SER A 217 -4.07 -0.14 -9.19
C SER A 217 -4.84 -0.53 -10.46
N ILE A 218 -5.18 0.49 -11.25
CA ILE A 218 -6.01 0.37 -12.46
C ILE A 218 -5.47 1.31 -13.55
N ILE A 219 -5.50 0.83 -14.80
CA ILE A 219 -5.50 1.68 -15.99
C ILE A 219 -6.79 1.36 -16.76
N ALA A 220 -7.74 2.28 -16.71
CA ALA A 220 -8.99 2.14 -17.44
C ALA A 220 -8.73 2.20 -18.97
N PRO A 221 -9.50 1.45 -19.79
CA PRO A 221 -10.74 0.77 -19.42
C PRO A 221 -10.62 -0.73 -19.13
N ASN A 222 -9.44 -1.34 -19.20
CA ASN A 222 -9.32 -2.81 -19.25
C ASN A 222 -8.15 -3.43 -18.49
N MET A 223 -7.27 -2.66 -17.84
CA MET A 223 -6.11 -3.22 -17.14
C MET A 223 -6.22 -3.03 -15.63
N LEU A 224 -6.18 -4.15 -14.90
CA LEU A 224 -6.19 -4.19 -13.45
C LEU A 224 -4.89 -4.79 -12.96
N PHE A 225 -4.35 -4.28 -11.85
CA PHE A 225 -3.10 -4.80 -11.28
C PHE A 225 -3.30 -5.21 -9.83
N GLN A 226 -2.86 -6.42 -9.52
CA GLN A 226 -2.83 -6.96 -8.18
C GLN A 226 -1.40 -7.38 -7.84
N MET A 227 -0.82 -6.76 -6.83
CA MET A 227 0.56 -6.91 -6.43
C MET A 227 0.65 -7.92 -5.29
N THR A 228 1.61 -8.86 -5.38
CA THR A 228 1.79 -9.85 -4.33
C THR A 228 3.21 -10.41 -4.29
N THR A 229 3.65 -10.74 -3.07
CA THR A 229 4.89 -11.47 -2.79
C THR A 229 4.63 -12.93 -2.38
N THR A 230 3.38 -13.38 -2.37
CA THR A 230 2.98 -14.75 -2.02
C THR A 230 2.65 -15.57 -3.27
N ARG A 231 2.67 -16.91 -3.17
CA ARG A 231 2.21 -17.80 -4.27
C ARG A 231 0.69 -17.83 -4.43
N GLU A 232 -0.02 -17.54 -3.35
CA GLU A 232 -1.48 -17.56 -3.28
C GLU A 232 -1.98 -16.18 -2.87
N HIS A 233 -2.80 -15.58 -3.73
CA HIS A 233 -3.42 -14.29 -3.52
C HIS A 233 -4.82 -14.31 -4.13
N ASN A 234 -5.79 -14.65 -3.29
CA ASN A 234 -7.17 -14.86 -3.74
C ASN A 234 -7.81 -13.54 -4.20
N ILE A 235 -8.65 -13.65 -5.23
CA ILE A 235 -9.32 -12.50 -5.83
C ILE A 235 -10.69 -12.34 -5.16
N LYS A 236 -10.91 -11.24 -4.41
CA LYS A 236 -12.22 -10.96 -3.82
C LYS A 236 -13.15 -10.41 -4.90
N MET A 237 -14.28 -11.05 -5.18
CA MET A 237 -15.13 -10.66 -6.32
C MET A 237 -15.85 -9.30 -6.13
N ILE A 238 -16.08 -8.91 -4.87
CA ILE A 238 -16.88 -7.73 -4.52
C ILE A 238 -16.25 -6.40 -4.99
N GLY A 239 -14.91 -6.30 -5.04
CA GLY A 239 -14.23 -5.10 -5.54
C GLY A 239 -14.29 -5.01 -7.07
N LEU A 240 -14.19 -6.13 -7.77
CA LEU A 240 -14.29 -6.19 -9.23
C LEU A 240 -15.68 -5.78 -9.72
N ILE A 241 -16.73 -6.22 -9.03
CA ILE A 241 -18.13 -5.84 -9.37
C ILE A 241 -18.30 -4.30 -9.32
N LYS A 242 -17.66 -3.62 -8.36
CA LYS A 242 -17.72 -2.14 -8.26
C LYS A 242 -17.05 -1.44 -9.45
N LEU A 243 -16.04 -2.06 -10.06
CA LEU A 243 -15.32 -1.50 -11.21
C LEU A 243 -16.00 -1.81 -12.55
N TYR A 244 -16.87 -2.84 -12.57
CA TYR A 244 -17.49 -3.34 -13.81
C TYR A 244 -18.28 -2.29 -14.58
N SER A 245 -18.91 -1.31 -13.90
CA SER A 245 -19.66 -0.24 -14.58
C SER A 245 -18.77 0.68 -15.41
N LYS A 246 -17.49 0.83 -15.04
CA LYS A 246 -16.51 1.75 -15.63
C LYS A 246 -15.53 1.05 -16.56
N LEU A 247 -15.17 -0.20 -16.25
CA LEU A 247 -14.37 -1.02 -17.14
C LEU A 247 -15.17 -1.35 -18.41
N SER A 248 -14.47 -1.49 -19.54
CA SER A 248 -15.10 -1.58 -20.86
C SER A 248 -16.17 -2.67 -20.92
N LYS A 249 -17.42 -2.29 -21.25
CA LYS A 249 -18.52 -3.22 -21.59
C LYS A 249 -18.30 -3.94 -22.94
N THR A 250 -17.26 -3.57 -23.68
CA THR A 250 -17.03 -3.94 -25.09
C THR A 250 -15.88 -4.94 -25.27
N GLY A 251 -15.27 -5.45 -24.20
CA GLY A 251 -14.08 -6.29 -24.30
C GLY A 251 -13.73 -7.03 -23.02
N ASN A 252 -12.64 -7.80 -23.09
CA ASN A 252 -12.11 -8.53 -21.94
C ASN A 252 -11.27 -7.60 -21.05
N ILE A 253 -11.36 -7.80 -19.75
CA ILE A 253 -10.56 -7.11 -18.73
C ILE A 253 -9.39 -8.03 -18.36
N ASP A 254 -8.18 -7.49 -18.41
CA ASP A 254 -6.97 -8.22 -18.04
C ASP A 254 -6.61 -7.86 -16.59
N LEU A 255 -6.57 -8.86 -15.73
CA LEU A 255 -6.10 -8.78 -14.35
C LEU A 255 -4.67 -9.31 -14.29
N PHE A 256 -3.71 -8.39 -14.15
CA PHE A 256 -2.28 -8.68 -14.06
C PHE A 256 -1.85 -8.92 -12.63
N PHE A 257 -1.23 -10.07 -12.37
CA PHE A 257 -0.55 -10.35 -11.12
C PHE A 257 0.90 -9.87 -11.19
N VAL A 258 1.19 -8.79 -10.46
CA VAL A 258 2.52 -8.20 -10.40
C VAL A 258 3.29 -8.88 -9.29
N VAL A 259 4.28 -9.68 -9.68
CA VAL A 259 5.04 -10.52 -8.75
C VAL A 259 6.55 -10.30 -8.88
N PRO A 260 7.33 -10.57 -7.83
CA PRO A 260 8.79 -10.65 -7.92
C PRO A 260 9.24 -11.64 -9.00
N ALA A 261 10.32 -11.31 -9.72
CA ALA A 261 10.82 -12.10 -10.86
C ALA A 261 11.04 -13.59 -10.52
N ILE A 262 11.43 -13.91 -9.28
CA ILE A 262 11.62 -15.29 -8.82
C ILE A 262 10.32 -16.11 -8.79
N LEU A 263 9.15 -15.46 -8.64
CA LEU A 263 7.84 -16.11 -8.68
C LEU A 263 7.29 -16.20 -10.11
N TYR A 264 7.77 -15.39 -11.05
CA TYR A 264 7.18 -15.20 -12.38
C TYR A 264 6.87 -16.51 -13.12
N ASN A 265 7.85 -17.41 -13.26
CA ASN A 265 7.67 -18.69 -13.97
C ASN A 265 6.79 -19.69 -13.19
N GLY A 266 6.83 -19.62 -11.86
CA GLY A 266 6.15 -20.56 -10.97
C GLY A 266 4.73 -20.14 -10.59
N TYR A 267 4.36 -18.87 -10.80
CA TYR A 267 3.08 -18.32 -10.38
C TYR A 267 1.92 -19.00 -11.09
N LYS A 268 0.87 -19.33 -10.35
CA LYS A 268 -0.27 -20.09 -10.88
C LYS A 268 -1.54 -19.26 -10.84
N LYS A 269 -2.54 -19.72 -11.60
CA LYS A 269 -3.86 -19.10 -11.64
C LYS A 269 -4.47 -19.05 -10.23
N GLN A 270 -4.94 -17.86 -9.84
CA GLN A 270 -5.52 -17.60 -8.53
C GLN A 270 -7.02 -17.86 -8.52
N LYS A 271 -7.57 -18.18 -7.34
CA LYS A 271 -8.99 -18.48 -7.14
C LYS A 271 -9.79 -17.21 -6.83
N PHE A 272 -11.04 -17.18 -7.30
CA PHE A 272 -12.02 -16.16 -6.90
C PHE A 272 -12.73 -16.59 -5.62
N ILE A 273 -12.87 -15.66 -4.67
CA ILE A 273 -13.54 -15.90 -3.38
C ILE A 273 -14.68 -14.88 -3.19
N ASN A 274 -15.76 -15.32 -2.54
CA ASN A 274 -16.95 -14.53 -2.17
C ASN A 274 -17.77 -13.99 -3.36
N GLY A 275 -17.97 -14.81 -4.40
CA GLY A 275 -18.88 -14.55 -5.50
C GLY A 275 -19.77 -15.76 -5.77
N THR A 276 -21.01 -15.54 -6.20
CA THR A 276 -21.91 -16.59 -6.67
C THR A 276 -21.25 -17.35 -7.82
N ASN A 277 -20.87 -18.61 -7.55
CA ASN A 277 -20.36 -19.65 -8.46
C ASN A 277 -19.84 -19.21 -9.85
N GLY A 278 -18.51 -19.14 -9.97
CA GLY A 278 -17.81 -19.13 -11.26
C GLY A 278 -16.94 -17.90 -11.52
N MET A 279 -15.82 -18.11 -12.21
CA MET A 279 -14.99 -17.03 -12.75
C MET A 279 -15.83 -16.21 -13.74
N PRO A 280 -15.86 -14.87 -13.64
CA PRO A 280 -16.56 -14.08 -14.63
C PRO A 280 -15.87 -14.22 -15.99
N ASN A 281 -16.59 -14.65 -17.03
CA ASN A 281 -16.06 -14.90 -18.38
C ASN A 281 -15.41 -13.67 -19.05
N TRP A 282 -15.54 -12.49 -18.44
CA TRP A 282 -15.01 -11.22 -18.92
C TRP A 282 -13.65 -10.83 -18.30
N ILE A 283 -13.12 -11.60 -17.35
CA ILE A 283 -11.77 -11.37 -16.77
C ILE A 283 -10.79 -12.43 -17.29
N ARG A 284 -9.60 -12.00 -17.69
CA ARG A 284 -8.45 -12.87 -17.99
C ARG A 284 -7.37 -12.67 -16.95
N ASN A 285 -6.76 -13.76 -16.51
CA ASN A 285 -5.67 -13.70 -15.53
C ASN A 285 -4.32 -13.70 -16.26
N GLN A 286 -3.55 -12.64 -16.04
CA GLN A 286 -2.28 -12.36 -16.71
C GLN A 286 -1.13 -12.16 -15.71
#